data_AF-A0A5B0BZQ1-F1
#
_entry.id   AF-A0A5B0BZQ1-F1
#
_cell.length_a   1.000
_cell.length_b   1.000
_cell.length_c   1.000
_cell.angle_alpha   90.00
_cell.angle_beta   90.00
_cell.angle_gamma   90.00
#
_symmetry.space_group_name_H-M   'P 1'
#
loop_
_entity.id
_entity.type
_entity.pdbx_description
1 polymer ?
#
loop_
_entity_poly.entity_id
_entity_poly.type
_entity_poly.pdbx_seq_one_letter_code
_entity_poly.pdbx_strand_id
1 'polypeptide(L)'
;MTHRCYRIDPSVNAVTDLVTDEQMQHSFNGTNFGHDDFRGLLAQGCIKALAGWHQGHTLTTILAELHLISWNKQADTIKVTAKGRHYIWLAFNRRPGV
;
A
#
# COMPACT_ATOMS: atom_id res chain seq x y z
N MET A 1 -9.61 -3.87 19.09
CA MET A 1 -8.99 -3.08 18.01
C MET A 1 -9.85 -1.86 17.76
N THR A 2 -9.34 -0.66 18.04
CA THR A 2 -10.02 0.60 17.74
C THR A 2 -10.03 0.82 16.23
N HIS A 3 -11.21 1.06 15.65
CA HIS A 3 -11.36 1.30 14.22
C HIS A 3 -10.80 2.69 13.86
N ARG A 4 -9.59 2.74 13.28
CA ARG A 4 -8.96 3.99 12.81
C ARG A 4 -9.56 4.41 11.47
N CYS A 5 -10.19 5.59 11.41
CA CYS A 5 -10.68 6.18 10.18
C CYS A 5 -9.61 7.13 9.60
N TYR A 6 -8.81 6.64 8.64
CA TYR A 6 -7.71 7.42 8.06
C TYR A 6 -8.14 8.74 7.40
N ARG A 7 -9.36 8.81 6.84
CA ARG A 7 -9.85 10.00 6.12
C ARG A 7 -10.02 11.24 7.01
N ILE A 8 -10.32 11.04 8.29
CA ILE A 8 -10.63 12.14 9.24
C ILE A 8 -9.54 12.29 10.31
N ASP A 9 -8.52 11.45 10.28
CA ASP A 9 -7.43 11.49 11.25
C ASP A 9 -6.44 12.59 10.85
N PRO A 10 -6.35 13.68 11.63
CA PRO A 10 -5.47 14.80 11.29
C PRO A 10 -3.99 14.45 11.38
N SER A 11 -3.63 13.30 11.96
CA SER A 11 -2.25 12.80 12.00
C SER A 11 -1.82 12.08 10.70
N VAL A 12 -2.73 11.91 9.73
CA VAL A 12 -2.49 11.17 8.48
C VAL A 12 -2.62 12.11 7.28
N ASN A 13 -1.49 12.63 6.82
CA ASN A 13 -1.42 13.66 5.77
C ASN A 13 -0.52 13.28 4.58
N ALA A 14 0.31 12.27 4.74
CA ALA A 14 1.24 11.74 3.74
C ALA A 14 1.30 10.21 3.79
N VAL A 15 1.79 9.58 2.72
CA VAL A 15 1.94 8.11 2.65
C VAL A 15 2.91 7.56 3.72
N THR A 16 3.84 8.39 4.19
CA THR A 16 4.78 8.09 5.28
C THR A 16 4.08 7.94 6.64
N ASP A 17 2.92 8.59 6.82
CA ASP A 17 2.13 8.48 8.06
C ASP A 17 1.34 7.15 8.11
N LEU A 18 1.13 6.52 6.95
CA LEU A 18 0.49 5.21 6.84
C LEU A 18 1.51 4.07 6.90
N VAL A 19 2.64 4.23 6.20
CA VAL A 19 3.74 3.26 6.19
C VAL A 19 5.01 4.03 6.51
N THR A 20 5.63 3.77 7.66
CA THR A 20 6.84 4.49 8.06
C THR A 20 8.02 4.11 7.17
N ASP A 21 9.09 4.91 7.17
CA ASP A 21 10.29 4.58 6.40
C ASP A 21 10.97 3.31 6.93
N GLU A 22 10.87 3.04 8.23
CA GLU A 22 11.35 1.80 8.84
C GLU A 22 10.56 0.59 8.33
N GLN A 23 9.24 0.70 8.23
CA GLN A 23 8.39 -0.35 7.66
C GLN A 23 8.72 -0.58 6.19
N MET A 24 8.93 0.49 5.41
CA MET A 24 9.39 0.38 4.02
C MET A 24 10.71 -0.38 3.93
N GLN A 25 11.72 0.09 4.66
CA GLN A 25 13.06 -0.49 4.61
C GLN A 25 13.04 -1.95 5.02
N HIS A 26 12.26 -2.30 6.05
CA HIS A 26 12.10 -3.67 6.50
C HIS A 26 11.45 -4.56 5.44
N SER A 27 10.28 -4.19 4.92
CA SER A 27 9.51 -5.05 4.01
C SER A 27 10.15 -5.20 2.62
N PHE A 28 10.94 -4.23 2.16
CA PHE A 28 11.68 -4.31 0.90
C PHE A 28 13.10 -4.87 1.04
N ASN A 29 13.58 -5.14 2.26
CA ASN A 29 14.93 -5.63 2.48
C ASN A 29 15.19 -6.95 1.73
N GLY A 30 16.30 -7.02 0.97
CA GLY A 30 16.66 -8.20 0.19
C GLY A 30 15.82 -8.44 -1.07
N THR A 31 14.92 -7.52 -1.43
CA THR A 31 14.14 -7.60 -2.68
C THR A 31 14.80 -6.80 -3.80
N ASN A 32 14.53 -7.17 -5.05
CA ASN A 32 15.01 -6.43 -6.23
C ASN A 32 13.84 -6.20 -7.20
N PHE A 33 13.50 -4.93 -7.40
CA PHE A 33 12.48 -4.48 -8.34
C PHE A 33 13.05 -3.70 -9.54
N GLY A 34 14.38 -3.65 -9.69
CA GLY A 34 15.08 -2.89 -10.74
C GLY A 34 15.10 -1.38 -10.54
N HIS A 35 14.49 -0.88 -9.47
CA HIS A 35 14.48 0.53 -9.03
C HIS A 35 14.16 0.62 -7.54
N ASP A 36 14.26 1.83 -6.98
CA ASP A 36 14.10 2.15 -5.55
C ASP A 36 12.84 2.96 -5.22
N ASP A 37 12.02 3.32 -6.22
CA ASP A 37 10.68 3.90 -5.99
C ASP A 37 9.68 2.87 -5.42
N PHE A 38 9.94 2.45 -4.19
CA PHE A 38 9.10 1.49 -3.46
C PHE A 38 7.75 2.08 -3.07
N ARG A 39 7.69 3.40 -2.82
CA ARG A 39 6.44 4.09 -2.50
C ARG A 39 5.48 4.07 -3.70
N GLY A 40 6.00 4.29 -4.90
CA GLY A 40 5.29 4.10 -6.16
C GLY A 40 4.85 2.65 -6.37
N LEU A 41 5.69 1.66 -6.06
CA LEU A 41 5.30 0.24 -6.13
C LEU A 41 4.12 -0.09 -5.22
N LEU A 42 4.12 0.42 -3.98
CA LEU A 42 2.98 0.20 -3.08
C LEU A 42 1.70 0.84 -3.62
N ALA A 43 1.78 2.07 -4.15
CA ALA A 43 0.63 2.76 -4.73
C ALA A 43 0.09 2.02 -5.97
N GLN A 44 0.96 1.63 -6.89
CA GLN A 44 0.63 0.85 -8.08
C GLN A 44 0.01 -0.50 -7.67
N GLY A 45 0.60 -1.17 -6.68
CA GLY A 45 0.13 -2.47 -6.24
C GLY A 45 -1.25 -2.42 -5.58
N CYS A 46 -1.52 -1.37 -4.80
CA CYS A 46 -2.86 -1.12 -4.26
C CYS A 46 -3.89 -0.88 -5.38
N ILE A 47 -3.52 -0.15 -6.46
CA ILE A 47 -4.42 0.08 -7.61
C ILE A 47 -4.67 -1.23 -8.36
N LYS A 48 -3.62 -2.04 -8.62
CA LYS A 48 -3.78 -3.35 -9.26
C LYS A 48 -4.73 -4.24 -8.48
N ALA A 49 -4.54 -4.32 -7.16
CA ALA A 49 -5.42 -5.06 -6.27
C ALA A 49 -6.86 -4.53 -6.31
N LEU A 50 -7.06 -3.21 -6.36
CA LEU A 50 -8.39 -2.59 -6.45
C LEU A 50 -9.08 -2.91 -7.78
N ALA A 51 -8.32 -2.96 -8.87
CA ALA A 51 -8.80 -3.21 -10.23
C ALA A 51 -8.92 -4.70 -10.59
N GLY A 52 -8.53 -5.62 -9.68
CA GLY A 52 -8.50 -7.06 -9.95
C GLY A 52 -7.42 -7.46 -10.96
N TRP A 53 -6.35 -6.67 -11.10
CA TRP A 53 -5.26 -6.95 -12.02
C TRP A 53 -4.17 -7.83 -11.39
N HIS A 54 -3.50 -8.60 -12.25
CA HIS A 54 -2.44 -9.49 -11.80
C HIS A 54 -1.26 -8.73 -11.15
N GLN A 55 -0.74 -9.33 -10.09
CA GLN A 55 0.38 -8.83 -9.32
C GLN A 55 1.36 -9.95 -8.96
N GLY A 56 2.65 -9.64 -9.00
CA GLY A 56 3.71 -10.57 -8.61
C GLY A 56 3.67 -10.91 -7.11
N HIS A 57 4.06 -12.14 -6.79
CA HIS A 57 3.97 -12.71 -5.45
C HIS A 57 4.71 -11.89 -4.37
N THR A 58 5.91 -11.39 -4.69
CA THR A 58 6.73 -10.60 -3.76
C THR A 58 6.02 -9.33 -3.33
N LEU A 59 5.53 -8.53 -4.30
CA LEU A 59 4.80 -7.30 -3.99
C LEU A 59 3.48 -7.58 -3.26
N THR A 60 2.77 -8.65 -3.62
CA THR A 60 1.55 -9.07 -2.90
C THR A 60 1.84 -9.41 -1.44
N THR A 61 2.95 -10.09 -1.15
CA THR A 61 3.37 -10.40 0.21
C THR A 61 3.68 -9.13 1.01
N ILE A 62 4.44 -8.20 0.43
CA ILE A 62 4.76 -6.91 1.04
C ILE A 62 3.50 -6.09 1.34
N LEU A 63 2.56 -5.99 0.39
CA LEU A 63 1.31 -5.25 0.61
C LEU A 63 0.46 -5.86 1.73
N ALA A 64 0.47 -7.20 1.86
CA ALA A 64 -0.25 -7.91 2.91
C ALA A 64 0.40 -7.70 4.28
N GLU A 65 1.74 -7.76 4.35
CA GLU A 65 2.55 -7.47 5.54
C GLU A 65 2.31 -6.04 6.05
N LEU A 66 2.25 -5.06 5.14
CA LEU A 66 1.98 -3.66 5.45
C LEU A 66 0.49 -3.35 5.70
N HIS A 67 -0.38 -4.38 5.62
CA HIS A 67 -1.83 -4.29 5.75
C HIS A 67 -2.50 -3.30 4.78
N LEU A 68 -1.91 -3.09 3.61
CA LEU A 68 -2.50 -2.31 2.51
C LEU A 68 -3.54 -3.15 1.75
N ILE A 69 -3.36 -4.47 1.74
CA ILE A 69 -4.34 -5.45 1.27
C ILE A 69 -4.61 -6.50 2.34
N SER A 70 -5.74 -7.20 2.20
CA SER A 70 -5.99 -8.50 2.78
C SER A 70 -5.92 -9.53 1.65
N TRP A 71 -5.17 -10.61 1.87
CA TRP A 71 -4.97 -11.66 0.88
C TRP A 71 -5.33 -13.01 1.48
N ASN A 72 -6.37 -13.63 0.95
CA ASN A 72 -6.69 -15.02 1.23
C ASN A 72 -5.95 -15.90 0.23
N LYS A 73 -4.83 -16.49 0.68
CA LYS A 73 -3.96 -17.34 -0.15
C LYS A 73 -4.63 -18.61 -0.66
N GLN A 74 -5.62 -19.15 0.07
CA GLN A 74 -6.29 -20.40 -0.30
C GLN A 74 -7.25 -20.20 -1.47
N ALA A 75 -7.95 -19.07 -1.47
CA ALA A 75 -8.89 -18.70 -2.53
C ALA A 75 -8.26 -17.78 -3.60
N ASP A 76 -6.98 -17.44 -3.45
CA ASP A 76 -6.27 -16.39 -4.19
C ASP A 76 -7.07 -15.09 -4.38
N THR A 77 -7.77 -14.68 -3.32
CA THR A 77 -8.58 -13.45 -3.35
C THR A 77 -7.89 -12.33 -2.61
N ILE A 78 -7.77 -11.19 -3.28
CA ILE A 78 -7.17 -9.97 -2.74
C ILE A 78 -8.26 -8.92 -2.56
N LYS A 79 -8.24 -8.24 -1.42
CA LYS A 79 -9.10 -7.07 -1.13
C LYS A 79 -8.26 -5.94 -0.59
N VAL A 80 -8.43 -4.74 -1.14
CA VAL A 80 -7.74 -3.54 -0.62
C VAL A 80 -8.34 -3.14 0.73
N THR A 81 -7.50 -2.83 1.72
CA THR A 81 -7.96 -2.41 3.05
C THR A 81 -8.34 -0.92 3.07
N ALA A 82 -8.89 -0.43 4.19
CA ALA A 82 -9.07 1.01 4.37
C ALA A 82 -7.73 1.78 4.33
N LYS A 83 -6.66 1.19 4.88
CA LYS A 83 -5.29 1.73 4.83
C LYS A 83 -4.80 1.81 3.39
N GLY A 84 -4.96 0.74 2.60
CA GLY A 84 -4.60 0.71 1.19
C GLY A 84 -5.36 1.72 0.34
N ARG A 85 -6.69 1.83 0.51
CA ARG A 85 -7.50 2.84 -0.19
C ARG A 85 -7.03 4.26 0.13
N HIS A 86 -6.72 4.55 1.39
CA HIS A 86 -6.23 5.87 1.78
C HIS A 86 -4.80 6.12 1.31
N TYR A 87 -3.96 5.08 1.23
CA TYR A 87 -2.62 5.16 0.64
C TYR A 87 -2.70 5.59 -0.83
N ILE A 88 -3.60 4.98 -1.61
CA ILE A 88 -3.86 5.42 -3.00
C ILE A 88 -4.27 6.89 -3.00
N TRP A 89 -5.24 7.28 -2.17
CA TRP A 89 -5.69 8.67 -2.11
C TRP A 89 -4.54 9.65 -1.84
N LEU A 90 -3.72 9.41 -0.81
CA LEU A 90 -2.57 10.29 -0.49
C LEU A 90 -1.51 10.32 -1.59
N ALA A 91 -1.24 9.17 -2.24
CA ALA A 91 -0.26 9.08 -3.32
C ALA A 91 -0.66 9.88 -4.57
N PHE A 92 -1.96 10.06 -4.83
CA PHE A 92 -2.46 10.69 -6.06
C PHE A 92 -3.19 12.02 -5.85
N ASN A 93 -3.62 12.35 -4.63
CA ASN A 93 -4.36 13.57 -4.32
C ASN A 93 -3.46 14.81 -4.15
N ARG A 94 -2.14 14.64 -3.99
CA ARG A 94 -1.16 15.75 -3.95
C ARG A 94 -0.37 15.87 -5.26
N ARG A 95 -1.05 15.94 -6.41
CA ARG A 95 -0.39 16.36 -7.66
C ARG A 95 -0.35 17.90 -7.71
N PRO A 96 0.81 18.56 -7.56
CA PRO A 96 0.91 19.96 -7.98
C PRO A 96 0.67 20.01 -9.49
N GLY A 97 -0.44 20.60 -9.94
CA GLY A 97 -0.73 20.77 -11.38
C GLY A 97 -2.16 20.53 -11.86
N VAL A 98 -3.16 20.44 -10.97
CA VAL A 98 -4.57 20.67 -11.33
C VAL A 98 -5.16 21.77 -10.46
#